data_AF-A0A9E1NNA2-F1
#
_entry.id   AF-A0A9E1NNA2-F1
#
_cell.length_a   1.000
_cell.length_b   1.000
_cell.length_c   1.000
_cell.angle_alpha   90.00
_cell.angle_beta   90.00
_cell.angle_gamma   90.00
#
_symmetry.space_group_name_H-M   'P 1'
#
loop_
_entity.id
_entity.type
_entity.pdbx_description
1 polymer ?
#
loop_
_entity_poly.entity_id
_entity_poly.type
_entity_poly.pdbx_seq_one_letter_code
_entity_poly.pdbx_strand_id
1 'polypeptide(L)'
;MYCVSQNSTGLRKGFVSFGLLLSMSFLLVGTGKLYAAAEPGLAFEALYEQQCAVCHGNELQGEAIGVPLVGGDLLHGESLEEVAVSIAEGYPNSGMPAWSEALTTTQIRTLAVFIVEQRDSMPYGEFNVRTPMQFPEGVVASDKHAFTVEPVVEGLDQLTFSMAILPDRQFLVTEKTRGLRLISADGQQSTMIQGTPKAYHNEENPRGGVGWMLEVILHPDYADNGWIYLHFSDRCEDCTAQSRQFNMAASMNKVVRGRIEGDQWVDQETIIEFDKASYQIGSDIGAGGRVAFDYEGHLFFSIGARSPNTMSGVQDLALPWGKVHRVNLDGSIPEDNPYVGDDNALDSIWSRGHRSPQGLETNPLSGELWGTEHGPRGGDELNIIESGGNYGWPLHSLGINYSGSEVNYG
;
A
#
# COMPACT_ATOMS: atom_id res chain seq x y z
N MET A 1 -17.53 -49.32 -17.44
CA MET A 1 -17.63 -49.38 -18.92
C MET A 1 -16.34 -48.82 -19.48
N TYR A 2 -15.69 -49.56 -20.37
CA TYR A 2 -14.32 -49.39 -20.87
C TYR A 2 -14.14 -48.24 -21.89
N CYS A 3 -12.91 -47.72 -21.99
CA CYS A 3 -12.21 -47.36 -23.25
C CYS A 3 -10.71 -47.10 -22.91
N VAL A 4 -9.81 -48.08 -22.99
CA VAL A 4 -9.05 -48.60 -24.15
C VAL A 4 -8.18 -47.57 -24.90
N SER A 5 -6.88 -47.75 -24.68
CA SER A 5 -5.71 -47.31 -25.43
C SER A 5 -5.74 -47.70 -26.92
N GLN A 6 -5.14 -46.87 -27.77
CA GLN A 6 -4.42 -47.35 -28.96
C GLN A 6 -3.04 -46.68 -29.08
N ASN A 7 -2.03 -47.53 -29.08
CA ASN A 7 -0.65 -47.28 -29.53
C ASN A 7 -0.56 -47.41 -31.06
N SER A 8 0.49 -46.79 -31.62
CA SER A 8 1.44 -47.33 -32.64
C SER A 8 1.77 -46.25 -33.69
N THR A 9 2.95 -46.10 -34.31
CA THR A 9 4.31 -46.66 -34.23
C THR A 9 5.15 -45.83 -35.23
N GLY A 10 6.47 -45.67 -35.05
CA GLY A 10 7.34 -45.23 -36.16
C GLY A 10 8.75 -44.79 -35.78
N LEU A 11 9.69 -45.73 -35.77
CA LEU A 11 11.14 -45.56 -35.57
C LEU A 11 11.81 -44.61 -36.60
N ARG A 12 12.89 -43.94 -36.18
CA ARG A 12 14.21 -44.10 -36.83
C ARG A 12 15.38 -43.70 -35.92
N LYS A 13 16.36 -44.62 -35.83
CA LYS A 13 17.67 -44.49 -35.19
C LYS A 13 18.61 -43.66 -36.06
N GLY A 14 19.48 -42.87 -35.41
CA GLY A 14 20.68 -42.29 -36.00
C GLY A 14 21.75 -42.09 -34.92
N PHE A 15 22.75 -42.97 -34.91
CA PHE A 15 23.97 -42.87 -34.10
C PHE A 15 24.94 -41.91 -34.78
N VAL A 16 25.50 -40.93 -34.05
CA VAL A 16 26.86 -40.41 -34.30
C VAL A 16 27.48 -40.06 -32.94
N SER A 17 28.62 -40.70 -32.65
CA SER A 17 29.55 -40.36 -31.58
C SER A 17 30.73 -39.64 -32.22
N PHE A 18 31.19 -38.52 -31.64
CA PHE A 18 32.62 -38.16 -31.48
C PHE A 18 32.76 -36.78 -30.83
N GLY A 19 33.74 -36.63 -29.93
CA GLY A 19 34.38 -35.34 -29.68
C GLY A 19 34.32 -34.82 -28.24
N LEU A 20 35.13 -35.42 -27.37
CA LEU A 20 35.60 -34.80 -26.13
C LEU A 20 36.47 -33.57 -26.50
N LEU A 21 36.08 -32.37 -26.09
CA LEU A 21 36.98 -31.21 -26.00
C LEU A 21 36.78 -30.55 -24.64
N LEU A 22 37.75 -30.79 -23.76
CA LEU A 22 37.93 -30.13 -22.48
C LEU A 22 38.34 -28.67 -22.75
N SER A 23 37.44 -27.71 -22.55
CA SER A 23 37.83 -26.30 -22.37
C SER A 23 37.69 -25.96 -20.89
N MET A 24 38.84 -25.85 -20.24
CA MET A 24 38.98 -25.48 -18.83
C MET A 24 38.81 -23.95 -18.73
N SER A 25 37.60 -23.49 -18.41
CA SER A 25 37.33 -22.08 -18.11
C SER A 25 37.36 -21.89 -16.60
N PHE A 26 38.34 -21.13 -16.12
CA PHE A 26 38.38 -20.61 -14.75
C PHE A 26 37.17 -19.70 -14.52
N LEU A 27 36.19 -20.15 -13.74
CA LEU A 27 35.17 -19.29 -13.15
C LEU A 27 35.67 -18.86 -11.78
N LEU A 28 35.94 -17.56 -11.64
CA LEU A 28 36.08 -16.91 -10.34
C LEU A 28 34.80 -17.15 -9.55
N VAL A 29 34.93 -17.76 -8.38
CA VAL A 29 33.86 -17.83 -7.37
C VAL A 29 33.75 -16.45 -6.75
N GLY A 30 32.93 -15.59 -7.36
CA GLY A 30 32.41 -14.39 -6.73
C GLY A 30 31.28 -14.80 -5.80
N THR A 31 31.42 -14.51 -4.51
CA THR A 31 30.37 -14.66 -3.49
C THR A 31 29.29 -13.60 -3.71
N GLY A 32 28.52 -13.73 -4.79
CA GLY A 32 27.22 -13.10 -4.91
C GLY A 32 26.21 -14.00 -4.22
N LYS A 33 25.58 -13.52 -3.14
CA LYS A 33 24.32 -14.09 -2.65
C LYS A 33 23.30 -13.93 -3.77
N LEU A 34 23.21 -14.95 -4.62
CA LEU A 34 22.09 -15.15 -5.52
C LEU A 34 20.87 -15.34 -4.62
N TYR A 35 20.06 -14.29 -4.52
CA TYR A 35 18.67 -14.44 -4.08
C TYR A 35 18.08 -15.53 -4.96
N ALA A 36 17.71 -16.64 -4.32
CA ALA A 36 16.95 -17.69 -4.98
C ALA A 36 15.70 -17.03 -5.57
N ALA A 37 15.52 -17.16 -6.88
CA ALA A 37 14.26 -16.83 -7.52
C ALA A 37 13.16 -17.61 -6.77
N ALA A 38 12.21 -16.89 -6.18
CA ALA A 38 11.02 -17.50 -5.63
C ALA A 38 10.38 -18.34 -6.75
N GLU A 39 10.08 -19.61 -6.45
CA GLU A 39 9.27 -20.46 -7.31
C GLU A 39 8.04 -19.66 -7.77
N PRO A 40 7.70 -19.64 -9.07
CA PRO A 40 6.53 -18.94 -9.53
C PRO A 40 5.31 -19.65 -8.94
N GLY A 41 4.76 -19.08 -7.86
CA GLY A 41 3.45 -19.47 -7.37
C GLY A 41 2.50 -19.45 -8.56
N LEU A 42 1.82 -20.57 -8.83
CA LEU A 42 0.81 -20.62 -9.87
C LEU A 42 -0.16 -19.45 -9.64
N ALA A 43 -0.45 -18.67 -10.68
CA ALA A 43 -1.49 -17.66 -10.62
C ALA A 43 -2.79 -18.28 -10.10
N PHE A 44 -3.55 -17.55 -9.28
CA PHE A 44 -4.77 -18.02 -8.58
C PHE A 44 -5.69 -18.85 -9.47
N GLU A 45 -5.93 -18.35 -10.68
CA GLU A 45 -6.73 -18.97 -11.71
C GLU A 45 -6.18 -20.35 -12.10
N ALA A 46 -4.86 -20.49 -12.29
CA ALA A 46 -4.26 -21.77 -12.64
C ALA A 46 -4.35 -22.82 -11.53
N LEU A 47 -4.27 -22.42 -10.25
CA LEU A 47 -4.47 -23.35 -9.13
C LEU A 47 -5.95 -23.78 -9.05
N TYR A 48 -6.88 -22.83 -9.21
CA TYR A 48 -8.31 -23.11 -9.22
C TYR A 48 -8.72 -23.99 -10.42
N GLU A 49 -8.23 -23.69 -11.62
CA GLU A 49 -8.44 -24.48 -12.84
C GLU A 49 -7.98 -25.93 -12.65
N GLN A 50 -6.83 -26.13 -12.03
CA GLN A 50 -6.26 -27.47 -11.84
C GLN A 50 -7.03 -28.30 -10.81
N GLN A 51 -7.52 -27.69 -9.73
CA GLN A 51 -8.02 -28.43 -8.56
C GLN A 51 -9.54 -28.38 -8.42
N CYS A 52 -10.18 -27.28 -8.77
CA CYS A 52 -11.57 -26.99 -8.40
C CYS A 52 -12.51 -26.88 -9.60
N ALA A 53 -12.02 -26.38 -10.75
CA ALA A 53 -12.87 -26.07 -11.89
C ALA A 53 -13.60 -27.28 -12.50
N VAL A 54 -13.06 -28.50 -12.34
CA VAL A 54 -13.75 -29.73 -12.79
C VAL A 54 -15.09 -29.94 -12.09
N CYS A 55 -15.22 -29.48 -10.84
CA CYS A 55 -16.46 -29.58 -10.06
C CYS A 55 -17.28 -28.30 -10.09
N HIS A 56 -16.62 -27.15 -10.07
CA HIS A 56 -17.27 -25.86 -9.85
C HIS A 56 -17.30 -24.98 -11.11
N GLY A 57 -16.78 -25.46 -12.24
CA GLY A 57 -16.68 -24.69 -13.48
C GLY A 57 -15.53 -23.67 -13.45
N ASN A 58 -15.02 -23.31 -14.61
CA ASN A 58 -13.91 -22.35 -14.74
C ASN A 58 -14.25 -20.95 -14.22
N GLU A 59 -15.52 -20.54 -14.31
CA GLU A 59 -16.05 -19.25 -13.83
C GLU A 59 -16.89 -19.43 -12.56
N LEU A 60 -16.67 -20.53 -11.82
CA LEU A 60 -17.37 -20.86 -10.58
C LEU A 60 -18.89 -21.12 -10.74
N GLN A 61 -19.38 -21.22 -11.97
CA GLN A 61 -20.79 -21.36 -12.32
C GLN A 61 -21.39 -22.74 -12.00
N GLY A 62 -20.59 -23.68 -11.50
CA GLY A 62 -20.96 -25.07 -11.25
C GLY A 62 -20.84 -25.94 -12.49
N GLU A 63 -20.73 -27.25 -12.28
CA GLU A 63 -20.68 -28.27 -13.33
C GLU A 63 -21.58 -29.46 -12.98
N ALA A 64 -21.67 -30.45 -13.86
CA ALA A 64 -22.54 -31.62 -13.64
C ALA A 64 -22.27 -32.40 -12.35
N ILE A 65 -21.07 -32.26 -11.75
CA ILE A 65 -20.62 -32.99 -10.56
C ILE A 65 -20.43 -32.11 -9.32
N GLY A 66 -20.63 -30.80 -9.42
CA GLY A 66 -20.42 -29.88 -8.30
C GLY A 66 -21.27 -28.62 -8.39
N VAL A 67 -21.52 -28.01 -7.24
CA VAL A 67 -22.43 -26.87 -7.13
C VAL A 67 -21.79 -25.58 -7.66
N PRO A 68 -22.59 -24.61 -8.14
CA PRO A 68 -22.10 -23.26 -8.36
C PRO A 68 -21.53 -22.67 -7.08
N LEU A 69 -20.37 -22.03 -7.21
CA LEU A 69 -19.76 -21.22 -6.17
C LEU A 69 -20.04 -19.73 -6.38
N VAL A 70 -20.77 -19.30 -7.41
CA VAL A 70 -21.24 -17.90 -7.61
C VAL A 70 -22.74 -17.86 -7.93
N GLY A 71 -23.39 -16.71 -7.79
CA GLY A 71 -24.79 -16.51 -8.19
C GLY A 71 -25.85 -17.02 -7.19
N GLY A 72 -25.45 -17.32 -5.95
CA GLY A 72 -26.34 -17.71 -4.86
C GLY A 72 -25.57 -17.99 -3.56
N ASP A 73 -26.28 -18.13 -2.45
CA ASP A 73 -25.71 -18.31 -1.10
C ASP A 73 -24.97 -19.65 -0.95
N LEU A 74 -23.83 -19.67 -0.25
CA LEU A 74 -23.15 -20.92 0.09
C LEU A 74 -23.75 -21.59 1.33
N LEU A 75 -23.84 -22.93 1.30
CA LEU A 75 -24.40 -23.72 2.40
C LEU A 75 -23.52 -23.76 3.67
N HIS A 76 -22.23 -23.43 3.54
CA HIS A 76 -21.24 -23.62 4.60
C HIS A 76 -20.46 -22.35 4.96
N GLY A 77 -21.09 -21.20 4.74
CA GLY A 77 -20.52 -19.89 5.05
C GLY A 77 -19.91 -19.21 3.84
N GLU A 78 -19.74 -17.90 3.96
CA GLU A 78 -19.33 -17.01 2.86
C GLU A 78 -18.08 -16.20 3.20
N SER A 79 -17.63 -16.22 4.47
CA SER A 79 -16.38 -15.57 4.85
C SER A 79 -15.18 -16.29 4.26
N LEU A 80 -14.05 -15.58 4.13
CA LEU A 80 -12.79 -16.17 3.68
C LEU A 80 -12.39 -17.39 4.53
N GLU A 81 -12.51 -17.27 5.85
CA GLU A 81 -12.18 -18.34 6.80
C GLU A 81 -13.11 -19.54 6.65
N GLU A 82 -14.41 -19.31 6.49
CA GLU A 82 -15.41 -20.37 6.31
C GLU A 82 -15.21 -21.13 4.99
N VAL A 83 -14.91 -20.40 3.92
CA VAL A 83 -14.59 -20.99 2.61
C VAL A 83 -13.27 -21.77 2.68
N ALA A 84 -12.25 -21.25 3.38
CA ALA A 84 -10.98 -21.96 3.56
C ALA A 84 -11.15 -23.26 4.37
N VAL A 85 -11.96 -23.24 5.43
CA VAL A 85 -12.31 -24.45 6.21
C VAL A 85 -13.07 -25.45 5.35
N SER A 86 -14.05 -24.98 4.58
CA SER A 86 -14.83 -25.81 3.64
C SER A 86 -13.94 -26.54 2.63
N ILE A 87 -12.92 -25.86 2.10
CA ILE A 87 -11.94 -26.46 1.19
C ILE A 87 -11.05 -27.46 1.93
N ALA A 88 -10.51 -27.07 3.10
CA ALA A 88 -9.60 -27.90 3.86
C ALA A 88 -10.23 -29.24 4.27
N GLU A 89 -11.39 -29.18 4.91
CA GLU A 89 -12.07 -30.35 5.49
C GLU A 89 -12.89 -31.12 4.45
N GLY A 90 -13.35 -30.43 3.40
CA GLY A 90 -14.26 -30.98 2.41
C GLY A 90 -15.60 -31.43 3.00
N TYR A 91 -16.44 -31.98 2.12
CA TYR A 91 -17.71 -32.62 2.49
C TYR A 91 -17.79 -33.98 1.82
N PRO A 92 -17.11 -35.02 2.34
CA PRO A 92 -16.98 -36.30 1.64
C PRO A 92 -18.34 -36.97 1.36
N ASN A 93 -19.30 -36.78 2.26
CA ASN A 93 -20.67 -37.29 2.10
C ASN A 93 -21.44 -36.59 0.97
N SER A 94 -21.00 -35.40 0.57
CA SER A 94 -21.54 -34.61 -0.54
C SER A 94 -20.65 -34.67 -1.79
N GLY A 95 -19.63 -35.53 -1.80
CA GLY A 95 -18.75 -35.73 -2.95
C GLY A 95 -17.58 -34.75 -3.06
N MET A 96 -17.36 -33.89 -2.06
CA MET A 96 -16.20 -32.99 -2.00
C MET A 96 -15.14 -33.59 -1.05
N PRO A 97 -13.98 -34.04 -1.53
CA PRO A 97 -12.94 -34.58 -0.65
C PRO A 97 -12.30 -33.48 0.21
N ALA A 98 -11.65 -33.89 1.31
CA ALA A 98 -10.80 -33.01 2.10
C ALA A 98 -9.55 -32.65 1.30
N TRP A 99 -9.32 -31.36 1.06
CA TRP A 99 -8.15 -30.92 0.30
C TRP A 99 -6.91 -30.69 1.16
N SER A 100 -7.04 -30.70 2.50
CA SER A 100 -5.89 -30.60 3.41
C SER A 100 -4.88 -31.74 3.27
N GLU A 101 -5.27 -32.86 2.66
CA GLU A 101 -4.37 -33.99 2.38
C GLU A 101 -3.57 -33.80 1.09
N ALA A 102 -4.02 -32.91 0.18
CA ALA A 102 -3.45 -32.72 -1.15
C ALA A 102 -2.84 -31.33 -1.35
N LEU A 103 -3.31 -30.32 -0.61
CA LEU A 103 -2.93 -28.92 -0.73
C LEU A 103 -2.37 -28.40 0.60
N THR A 104 -1.42 -27.47 0.52
CA THR A 104 -0.92 -26.77 1.71
C THR A 104 -1.97 -25.78 2.23
N THR A 105 -1.87 -25.39 3.50
CA THR A 105 -2.73 -24.35 4.09
C THR A 105 -2.71 -23.06 3.27
N THR A 106 -1.55 -22.67 2.74
CA THR A 106 -1.40 -21.50 1.86
C THR A 106 -2.16 -21.67 0.55
N GLN A 107 -2.09 -22.83 -0.09
CA GLN A 107 -2.83 -23.12 -1.33
C GLN A 107 -4.35 -23.12 -1.10
N ILE A 108 -4.80 -23.69 0.02
CA ILE A 108 -6.21 -23.70 0.42
C ILE A 108 -6.72 -22.27 0.63
N ARG A 109 -5.98 -21.47 1.40
CA ARG A 109 -6.31 -20.05 1.61
C ARG A 109 -6.31 -19.27 0.29
N THR A 110 -5.36 -19.55 -0.59
CA THR A 110 -5.26 -18.95 -1.94
C THR A 110 -6.53 -19.22 -2.77
N LEU A 111 -7.00 -20.46 -2.78
CA LEU A 111 -8.25 -20.85 -3.45
C LEU A 111 -9.47 -20.15 -2.83
N ALA A 112 -9.53 -20.10 -1.49
CA ALA A 112 -10.62 -19.43 -0.78
C ALA A 112 -10.71 -17.94 -1.13
N VAL A 113 -9.57 -17.22 -1.17
CA VAL A 113 -9.53 -15.81 -1.59
C VAL A 113 -10.03 -15.66 -3.02
N PHE A 114 -9.56 -16.49 -3.96
CA PHE A 114 -10.01 -16.44 -5.35
C PHE A 114 -11.53 -16.65 -5.46
N ILE A 115 -12.07 -17.64 -4.73
CA ILE A 115 -13.50 -17.94 -4.74
C ILE A 115 -14.34 -16.78 -4.20
N VAL A 116 -13.96 -16.21 -3.05
CA VAL A 116 -14.66 -15.07 -2.44
C VAL A 116 -14.62 -13.85 -3.35
N GLU A 117 -13.48 -13.54 -3.98
CA GLU A 117 -13.38 -12.39 -4.91
C GLU A 117 -14.27 -12.53 -6.15
N GLN A 118 -14.36 -13.75 -6.70
CA GLN A 118 -15.27 -14.02 -7.83
C GLN A 118 -16.74 -13.96 -7.38
N ARG A 119 -17.06 -14.40 -6.15
CA ARG A 119 -18.40 -14.29 -5.56
C ARG A 119 -18.86 -12.86 -5.36
N ASP A 120 -17.97 -12.01 -4.87
CA ASP A 120 -18.25 -10.59 -4.65
C ASP A 120 -18.35 -9.79 -5.97
N SER A 121 -18.23 -10.46 -7.12
CA SER A 121 -18.29 -9.84 -8.45
C SER A 121 -17.24 -8.72 -8.62
N MET A 122 -16.05 -8.88 -8.02
CA MET A 122 -14.90 -8.01 -8.30
C MET A 122 -13.78 -8.78 -9.02
N PRO A 123 -13.99 -9.25 -10.26
CA PRO A 123 -12.88 -9.70 -11.09
C PRO A 123 -11.96 -8.49 -11.32
N TYR A 124 -10.76 -8.47 -10.70
CA TYR A 124 -9.76 -7.42 -10.89
C TYR A 124 -10.35 -6.01 -11.06
N GLY A 125 -11.05 -5.51 -10.05
CA GLY A 125 -11.46 -4.10 -9.99
C GLY A 125 -12.12 -3.56 -11.26
N GLU A 126 -13.41 -3.83 -11.45
CA GLU A 126 -14.27 -2.71 -11.82
C GLU A 126 -14.29 -1.75 -10.63
N PHE A 127 -13.19 -0.98 -10.49
CA PHE A 127 -13.28 0.28 -9.81
C PHE A 127 -14.42 1.00 -10.53
N ASN A 128 -15.53 1.20 -9.84
CA ASN A 128 -16.70 1.94 -10.30
C ASN A 128 -16.36 3.43 -10.53
N VAL A 129 -15.15 3.75 -11.01
CA VAL A 129 -14.62 5.09 -11.29
C VAL A 129 -15.38 5.81 -12.39
N ARG A 130 -16.24 5.09 -13.13
CA ARG A 130 -17.16 5.68 -14.10
C ARG A 130 -18.61 5.73 -13.59
N THR A 131 -18.91 5.05 -12.49
CA THR A 131 -20.23 5.10 -11.87
C THR A 131 -20.36 6.48 -11.23
N PRO A 132 -21.36 7.30 -11.65
CA PRO A 132 -21.56 8.59 -11.03
C PRO A 132 -21.72 8.44 -9.52
N MET A 133 -21.01 9.25 -8.76
CA MET A 133 -21.18 9.29 -7.31
C MET A 133 -22.62 9.69 -7.00
N GLN A 134 -23.34 8.85 -6.27
CA GLN A 134 -24.69 9.13 -5.81
C GLN A 134 -24.62 9.50 -4.34
N PHE A 135 -25.08 10.69 -4.01
CA PHE A 135 -25.19 11.13 -2.62
C PHE A 135 -26.57 10.74 -2.07
N PRO A 136 -26.64 10.17 -0.86
CA PRO A 136 -27.93 9.84 -0.25
C PRO A 136 -28.72 11.11 0.05
N GLU A 137 -30.02 11.12 -0.27
CA GLU A 137 -30.92 12.20 0.12
C GLU A 137 -31.36 12.03 1.57
N GLY A 138 -31.24 13.09 2.36
CA GLY A 138 -31.70 13.11 3.75
C GLY A 138 -30.77 12.38 4.73
N VAL A 139 -31.36 11.85 5.81
CA VAL A 139 -30.60 11.25 6.92
C VAL A 139 -30.28 9.79 6.60
N VAL A 140 -28.99 9.48 6.56
CA VAL A 140 -28.43 8.13 6.56
C VAL A 140 -28.32 7.65 8.01
N ALA A 141 -28.98 6.55 8.33
CA ALA A 141 -28.85 5.89 9.62
C ALA A 141 -27.79 4.78 9.54
N SER A 142 -26.79 4.85 10.42
CA SER A 142 -25.86 3.75 10.71
C SER A 142 -26.15 3.16 12.10
N ASP A 143 -25.49 2.06 12.44
CA ASP A 143 -25.64 1.39 13.74
C ASP A 143 -25.32 2.29 14.95
N LYS A 144 -24.46 3.30 14.76
CA LYS A 144 -23.97 4.17 15.84
C LYS A 144 -24.41 5.63 15.71
N HIS A 145 -24.54 6.13 14.48
CA HIS A 145 -24.82 7.54 14.21
C HIS A 145 -25.78 7.73 13.03
N ALA A 146 -26.54 8.81 13.07
CA ALA A 146 -27.28 9.29 11.92
C ALA A 146 -26.56 10.53 11.35
N PHE A 147 -26.40 10.59 10.03
CA PHE A 147 -25.69 11.68 9.35
C PHE A 147 -26.37 12.05 8.03
N THR A 148 -26.13 13.27 7.56
CA THR A 148 -26.50 13.72 6.21
C THR A 148 -25.23 13.90 5.40
N VAL A 149 -25.33 13.79 4.07
CA VAL A 149 -24.21 14.05 3.16
C VAL A 149 -24.59 15.21 2.25
N GLU A 150 -23.79 16.27 2.28
CA GLU A 150 -24.02 17.47 1.48
C GLU A 150 -22.80 17.74 0.59
N PRO A 151 -22.95 17.81 -0.74
CA PRO A 151 -21.84 18.17 -1.61
C PRO A 151 -21.46 19.64 -1.40
N VAL A 152 -20.20 19.89 -1.06
CA VAL A 152 -19.65 21.24 -0.83
C VAL A 152 -19.00 21.80 -2.10
N VAL A 153 -18.29 20.94 -2.83
CA VAL A 153 -17.54 21.32 -4.04
C VAL A 153 -17.50 20.14 -5.00
N GLU A 154 -17.63 20.43 -6.29
CA GLU A 154 -17.49 19.46 -7.37
C GLU A 154 -16.29 19.80 -8.26
N GLY A 155 -15.87 18.84 -9.09
CA GLY A 155 -14.82 19.07 -10.10
C GLY A 155 -13.42 19.22 -9.51
N LEU A 156 -13.15 18.60 -8.36
CA LEU A 156 -11.79 18.44 -7.85
C LEU A 156 -11.01 17.42 -8.68
N ASP A 157 -9.68 17.51 -8.62
CA ASP A 157 -8.81 16.50 -9.21
C ASP A 157 -9.08 15.12 -8.62
N GLN A 158 -9.04 14.07 -9.44
CA GLN A 158 -9.34 12.70 -8.99
C GLN A 158 -8.33 12.17 -7.96
N LEU A 159 -7.18 12.84 -7.83
CA LEU A 159 -6.09 12.51 -6.92
C LEU A 159 -5.95 13.59 -5.82
N THR A 160 -7.05 14.20 -5.37
CA THR A 160 -7.09 14.92 -4.10
C THR A 160 -6.63 13.99 -2.95
N PHE A 161 -5.81 14.51 -2.04
CA PHE A 161 -5.24 13.72 -0.95
C PHE A 161 -5.69 14.16 0.43
N SER A 162 -5.53 15.44 0.77
CA SER A 162 -5.87 15.95 2.09
C SER A 162 -6.59 17.29 2.03
N MET A 163 -7.28 17.60 3.12
CA MET A 163 -7.89 18.90 3.35
C MET A 163 -7.67 19.37 4.79
N ALA A 164 -7.57 20.68 4.97
CA ALA A 164 -7.56 21.33 6.28
C ALA A 164 -8.58 22.47 6.30
N ILE A 165 -9.40 22.51 7.36
CA ILE A 165 -10.46 23.51 7.50
C ILE A 165 -9.89 24.75 8.22
N LEU A 166 -9.96 25.91 7.58
CA LEU A 166 -9.55 27.18 8.14
C LEU A 166 -10.59 27.73 9.14
N PRO A 167 -10.20 28.65 10.07
CA PRO A 167 -11.12 29.24 11.05
C PRO A 167 -12.34 29.95 10.45
N ASP A 168 -12.22 30.46 9.22
CA ASP A 168 -13.30 31.12 8.48
C ASP A 168 -14.13 30.14 7.61
N ARG A 169 -13.94 28.83 7.81
CA ARG A 169 -14.63 27.71 7.14
C ARG A 169 -14.26 27.53 5.67
N GLN A 170 -13.18 28.16 5.21
CA GLN A 170 -12.55 27.78 3.95
C GLN A 170 -11.78 26.46 4.12
N PHE A 171 -11.40 25.84 3.00
CA PHE A 171 -10.65 24.59 2.97
C PHE A 171 -9.35 24.81 2.21
N LEU A 172 -8.23 24.43 2.81
CA LEU A 172 -7.02 24.13 2.05
C LEU A 172 -7.12 22.70 1.56
N VAL A 173 -6.81 22.45 0.29
CA VAL A 173 -6.90 21.12 -0.32
C VAL A 173 -5.64 20.84 -1.11
N THR A 174 -5.03 19.68 -0.87
CA THR A 174 -3.91 19.17 -1.66
C THR A 174 -4.40 18.23 -2.76
N GLU A 175 -3.92 18.48 -3.97
CA GLU A 175 -4.10 17.62 -5.14
C GLU A 175 -2.73 17.04 -5.51
N LYS A 176 -2.60 15.70 -5.50
CA LYS A 176 -1.30 14.99 -5.58
C LYS A 176 -0.39 15.50 -6.68
N THR A 177 -0.96 15.81 -7.82
CA THR A 177 -0.24 16.11 -9.06
C THR A 177 -0.20 17.61 -9.38
N ARG A 178 -0.93 18.44 -8.62
CA ARG A 178 -1.14 19.86 -8.94
C ARG A 178 -0.69 20.82 -7.84
N GLY A 179 -0.74 20.43 -6.57
CA GLY A 179 -0.27 21.24 -5.45
C GLY A 179 -1.38 21.59 -4.46
N LEU A 180 -1.28 22.78 -3.86
CA LEU A 180 -2.21 23.27 -2.85
C LEU A 180 -3.18 24.29 -3.45
N ARG A 181 -4.44 24.26 -3.04
CA ARG A 181 -5.43 25.30 -3.36
C ARG A 181 -6.33 25.61 -2.17
N LEU A 182 -6.97 26.77 -2.26
CA LEU A 182 -8.03 27.19 -1.36
C LEU A 182 -9.39 26.92 -2.02
N ILE A 183 -10.35 26.48 -1.21
CA ILE A 183 -11.76 26.39 -1.57
C ILE A 183 -12.52 27.23 -0.56
N SER A 184 -13.32 28.17 -1.04
CA SER A 184 -14.13 29.02 -0.17
C SER A 184 -15.24 28.22 0.52
N ALA A 185 -15.83 28.80 1.58
CA ALA A 185 -16.94 28.17 2.30
C ALA A 185 -18.18 27.90 1.43
N ASP A 186 -18.33 28.60 0.30
CA ASP A 186 -19.39 28.39 -0.70
C ASP A 186 -18.95 27.50 -1.88
N GLY A 187 -17.78 26.86 -1.79
CA GLY A 187 -17.31 25.85 -2.76
C GLY A 187 -16.58 26.41 -3.97
N GLN A 188 -16.25 27.70 -4.03
CA GLN A 188 -15.48 28.27 -5.13
C GLN A 188 -14.01 27.88 -5.00
N GLN A 189 -13.46 27.30 -6.06
CA GLN A 189 -12.05 26.88 -6.12
C GLN A 189 -11.15 28.04 -6.56
N SER A 190 -10.04 28.25 -5.85
CA SER A 190 -8.99 29.18 -6.28
C SER A 190 -8.10 28.59 -7.39
N THR A 191 -7.23 29.43 -7.95
CA THR A 191 -5.99 28.95 -8.58
C THR A 191 -5.13 28.19 -7.58
N MET A 192 -4.13 27.43 -8.05
CA MET A 192 -3.15 26.84 -7.15
C MET A 192 -2.39 27.95 -6.41
N ILE A 193 -2.14 27.74 -5.12
CA ILE A 193 -1.30 28.62 -4.31
C ILE A 193 0.11 28.57 -4.89
N GLN A 194 0.66 29.74 -5.19
CA GLN A 194 1.95 29.88 -5.84
C GLN A 194 3.09 29.78 -4.81
N GLY A 195 4.24 29.30 -5.24
CA GLY A 195 5.43 29.20 -4.36
C GLY A 195 5.44 28.00 -3.42
N THR A 196 4.38 27.19 -3.36
CA THR A 196 4.40 25.91 -2.64
C THR A 196 5.41 24.94 -3.26
N PRO A 197 5.83 23.89 -2.53
CA PRO A 197 6.59 22.79 -3.13
C PRO A 197 5.93 22.26 -4.40
N LYS A 198 6.77 21.92 -5.39
CA LYS A 198 6.29 21.50 -6.70
C LYS A 198 5.69 20.09 -6.63
N ALA A 199 4.45 19.96 -7.05
CA ALA A 199 3.82 18.67 -7.32
C ALA A 199 4.13 18.21 -8.76
N TYR A 200 4.23 16.91 -8.95
CA TYR A 200 4.57 16.32 -10.24
C TYR A 200 3.45 15.40 -10.74
N HIS A 201 3.07 15.59 -12.00
CA HIS A 201 2.15 14.73 -12.72
C HIS A 201 2.91 13.70 -13.55
N ASN A 202 2.43 12.46 -13.57
CA ASN A 202 2.90 11.41 -14.47
C ASN A 202 1.79 11.09 -15.47
N GLU A 203 1.90 11.58 -16.70
CA GLU A 203 0.88 11.36 -17.74
C GLU A 203 0.75 9.89 -18.15
N GLU A 204 1.86 9.13 -18.12
CA GLU A 204 1.87 7.72 -18.53
C GLU A 204 1.24 6.81 -17.48
N ASN A 205 1.36 7.17 -16.21
CA ASN A 205 0.71 6.49 -15.10
C ASN A 205 0.21 7.50 -14.06
N PRO A 206 -1.00 8.06 -14.25
CA PRO A 206 -1.54 9.07 -13.35
C PRO A 206 -1.66 8.58 -11.91
N ARG A 207 -1.87 7.26 -11.73
CA ARG A 207 -2.02 6.61 -10.42
C ARG A 207 -0.70 6.12 -9.82
N GLY A 208 0.41 6.26 -10.52
CA GLY A 208 1.75 5.92 -10.05
C GLY A 208 2.71 7.07 -10.32
N GLY A 209 2.79 7.99 -9.35
CA GLY A 209 3.64 9.18 -9.45
C GLY A 209 4.84 9.14 -8.52
N VAL A 210 5.73 10.10 -8.77
CA VAL A 210 6.93 10.41 -7.99
C VAL A 210 6.98 11.93 -7.88
N GLY A 211 7.02 12.45 -6.66
CA GLY A 211 6.95 13.89 -6.38
C GLY A 211 5.53 14.40 -6.08
N TRP A 212 4.71 13.63 -5.38
CA TRP A 212 3.34 14.04 -5.05
C TRP A 212 3.25 15.01 -3.87
N MET A 213 2.26 15.91 -3.93
CA MET A 213 1.79 16.70 -2.79
C MET A 213 0.85 15.84 -1.94
N LEU A 214 1.11 15.71 -0.64
CA LEU A 214 0.38 14.80 0.24
C LEU A 214 -0.41 15.62 1.28
N GLU A 215 0.06 15.73 2.52
CA GLU A 215 -0.68 16.37 3.61
C GLU A 215 -0.73 17.90 3.48
N VAL A 216 -1.85 18.46 3.93
CA VAL A 216 -1.91 19.82 4.46
C VAL A 216 -2.54 19.77 5.85
N ILE A 217 -1.89 20.37 6.84
CA ILE A 217 -2.43 20.46 8.19
C ILE A 217 -2.07 21.81 8.81
N LEU A 218 -2.99 22.37 9.58
CA LEU A 218 -2.78 23.63 10.29
C LEU A 218 -2.03 23.39 11.58
N HIS A 219 -1.11 24.28 11.92
CA HIS A 219 -0.54 24.33 13.27
C HIS A 219 -1.67 24.42 14.32
N PRO A 220 -1.54 23.79 15.51
CA PRO A 220 -2.55 23.88 16.57
C PRO A 220 -2.97 25.33 16.89
N ASP A 221 -2.00 26.24 17.01
CA ASP A 221 -2.20 27.70 17.17
C ASP A 221 -2.29 28.50 15.85
N TYR A 222 -2.80 27.92 14.76
CA TYR A 222 -2.86 28.58 13.45
C TYR A 222 -3.55 29.95 13.49
N ALA A 223 -4.58 30.12 14.32
CA ALA A 223 -5.29 31.40 14.46
C ALA A 223 -4.38 32.55 14.92
N ASP A 224 -3.31 32.23 15.66
CA ASP A 224 -2.37 33.22 16.19
C ASP A 224 -1.13 33.37 15.30
N ASN A 225 -0.65 32.26 14.69
CA ASN A 225 0.64 32.23 14.03
C ASN A 225 0.61 32.01 12.51
N GLY A 226 -0.54 31.60 11.96
CA GLY A 226 -0.74 31.36 10.52
C GLY A 226 0.04 30.18 9.92
N TRP A 227 0.70 29.34 10.74
CA TRP A 227 1.56 28.26 10.24
C TRP A 227 0.76 27.09 9.67
N ILE A 228 1.10 26.72 8.45
CA ILE A 228 0.56 25.56 7.72
C ILE A 228 1.72 24.61 7.46
N TYR A 229 1.52 23.31 7.63
CA TYR A 229 2.49 22.28 7.33
C TYR A 229 2.08 21.54 6.06
N LEU A 230 3.05 21.31 5.18
CA LEU A 230 2.90 20.51 3.97
C LEU A 230 3.84 19.32 4.03
N HIS A 231 3.27 18.13 3.86
CA HIS A 231 4.03 16.89 3.67
C HIS A 231 3.94 16.50 2.21
N PHE A 232 5.07 16.28 1.56
CA PHE A 232 5.12 15.94 0.14
C PHE A 232 6.32 15.02 -0.13
N SER A 233 6.35 14.43 -1.32
CA SER A 233 7.54 13.75 -1.82
C SER A 233 8.43 14.75 -2.54
N ASP A 234 9.62 15.00 -2.00
CA ASP A 234 10.65 15.75 -2.73
C ASP A 234 11.23 14.86 -3.83
N ARG A 235 11.31 15.41 -5.04
CA ARG A 235 11.68 14.67 -6.25
C ARG A 235 13.05 15.10 -6.74
N CYS A 236 13.83 14.12 -7.17
CA CYS A 236 15.16 14.32 -7.66
C CYS A 236 15.44 13.40 -8.85
N GLU A 237 15.88 13.97 -9.98
CA GLU A 237 16.11 13.20 -11.21
C GLU A 237 17.41 12.39 -11.17
N ASP A 238 18.47 12.91 -10.55
CA ASP A 238 19.83 12.40 -10.74
C ASP A 238 20.69 12.32 -9.48
N CYS A 239 20.12 12.32 -8.27
CA CYS A 239 20.90 12.29 -7.03
C CYS A 239 21.44 10.91 -6.66
N THR A 240 20.75 9.81 -6.98
CA THR A 240 21.20 8.47 -6.61
C THR A 240 21.84 7.74 -7.78
N ALA A 241 22.67 6.72 -7.48
CA ALA A 241 23.26 5.91 -8.54
C ALA A 241 22.18 5.20 -9.36
N GLN A 242 21.13 4.73 -8.70
CA GLN A 242 19.97 4.11 -9.30
C GLN A 242 19.20 5.10 -10.18
N SER A 243 18.93 6.32 -9.72
CA SER A 243 18.20 7.32 -10.52
C SER A 243 18.94 7.64 -11.82
N ARG A 244 20.27 7.80 -11.76
CA ARG A 244 21.13 8.00 -12.94
C ARG A 244 21.20 6.77 -13.85
N GLN A 245 21.30 5.57 -13.28
CA GLN A 245 21.42 4.33 -14.05
C GLN A 245 20.14 4.00 -14.83
N PHE A 246 18.98 4.15 -14.19
CA PHE A 246 17.69 3.82 -14.79
C PHE A 246 17.02 5.02 -15.47
N ASN A 247 17.60 6.22 -15.37
CA ASN A 247 17.02 7.47 -15.86
C ASN A 247 15.59 7.67 -15.34
N MET A 248 15.41 7.43 -14.05
CA MET A 248 14.14 7.51 -13.34
C MET A 248 14.30 8.40 -12.12
N ALA A 249 13.36 9.32 -11.91
CA ALA A 249 13.36 10.15 -10.71
C ALA A 249 13.29 9.29 -9.44
N ALA A 250 14.07 9.70 -8.44
CA ALA A 250 13.95 9.22 -7.07
C ALA A 250 13.19 10.23 -6.21
N SER A 251 12.60 9.78 -5.11
CA SER A 251 11.95 10.66 -4.15
C SER A 251 12.10 10.22 -2.71
N MET A 252 11.86 11.16 -1.80
CA MET A 252 11.71 10.94 -0.37
C MET A 252 10.71 11.93 0.23
N ASN A 253 10.05 11.53 1.32
CA ASN A 253 9.15 12.41 2.05
C ASN A 253 9.92 13.61 2.64
N LYS A 254 9.31 14.78 2.55
CA LYS A 254 9.80 16.04 3.08
C LYS A 254 8.64 16.78 3.76
N VAL A 255 8.91 17.45 4.87
CA VAL A 255 7.93 18.29 5.57
C VAL A 255 8.45 19.72 5.60
N VAL A 256 7.61 20.66 5.20
CA VAL A 256 7.87 22.10 5.31
C VAL A 256 6.71 22.75 6.04
N ARG A 257 6.94 23.93 6.61
CA ARG A 257 5.87 24.84 7.03
C ARG A 257 6.00 26.19 6.35
N GLY A 258 4.92 26.94 6.32
CA GLY A 258 4.83 28.26 5.70
C GLY A 258 3.52 28.94 6.05
N ARG A 259 3.29 30.10 5.44
CA ARG A 259 2.05 30.88 5.55
C ARG A 259 1.50 31.18 4.16
N ILE A 260 0.24 31.61 4.12
CA ILE A 260 -0.38 32.08 2.88
C ILE A 260 -0.71 33.58 3.00
N GLU A 261 -0.20 34.37 2.07
CA GLU A 261 -0.56 35.78 1.89
C GLU A 261 -1.17 35.97 0.50
N GLY A 262 -2.49 36.20 0.45
CA GLY A 262 -3.22 36.21 -0.82
C GLY A 262 -3.20 34.83 -1.48
N ASP A 263 -2.54 34.72 -2.64
CA ASP A 263 -2.35 33.45 -3.37
C ASP A 263 -0.91 32.93 -3.31
N GLN A 264 -0.07 33.47 -2.42
CA GLN A 264 1.35 33.15 -2.32
C GLN A 264 1.68 32.38 -1.03
N TRP A 265 2.49 31.34 -1.17
CA TRP A 265 3.15 30.65 -0.07
C TRP A 265 4.42 31.42 0.35
N VAL A 266 4.48 31.82 1.62
CA VAL A 266 5.56 32.67 2.17
C VAL A 266 6.13 32.07 3.46
N ASP A 267 7.24 32.63 3.93
CA ASP A 267 7.93 32.24 5.17
C ASP A 267 8.26 30.74 5.27
N GLN A 268 8.60 30.10 4.15
CA GLN A 268 8.82 28.66 4.16
C GLN A 268 10.03 28.25 5.02
N GLU A 269 9.80 27.29 5.91
CA GLU A 269 10.83 26.62 6.70
C GLU A 269 10.79 25.10 6.46
N THR A 270 11.97 24.50 6.31
CA THR A 270 12.11 23.04 6.24
C THR A 270 12.03 22.46 7.65
N ILE A 271 11.09 21.56 7.88
CA ILE A 271 10.90 20.88 9.17
C ILE A 271 11.62 19.53 9.15
N ILE A 272 11.46 18.77 8.06
CA ILE A 272 12.11 17.47 7.88
C ILE A 272 12.69 17.41 6.48
N GLU A 273 13.95 17.00 6.38
CA GLU A 273 14.64 16.64 5.14
C GLU A 273 15.65 15.54 5.44
N PHE A 274 15.62 14.47 4.65
CA PHE A 274 16.56 13.35 4.77
C PHE A 274 17.65 13.44 3.71
N ASP A 275 18.77 12.76 3.95
CA ASP A 275 19.89 12.73 2.99
C ASP A 275 19.43 12.18 1.63
N LYS A 276 19.89 12.81 0.55
CA LYS A 276 19.57 12.41 -0.82
C LYS A 276 19.97 10.97 -1.16
N ALA A 277 20.93 10.38 -0.44
CA ALA A 277 21.29 8.98 -0.53
C ALA A 277 20.14 8.03 -0.14
N SER A 278 19.18 8.50 0.66
CA SER A 278 17.99 7.74 1.04
C SER A 278 16.93 7.69 -0.05
N TYR A 279 16.98 8.57 -1.06
CA TYR A 279 15.93 8.71 -2.06
C TYR A 279 15.81 7.44 -2.91
N GLN A 280 14.58 6.96 -3.13
CA GLN A 280 14.33 5.71 -3.86
C GLN A 280 13.65 5.97 -5.20
N ILE A 281 14.03 5.18 -6.21
CA ILE A 281 13.36 5.11 -7.51
C ILE A 281 12.09 4.25 -7.39
N GLY A 282 11.06 4.78 -6.74
CA GLY A 282 9.82 4.06 -6.46
C GLY A 282 8.62 5.00 -6.50
N SER A 283 7.44 4.44 -6.78
CA SER A 283 6.20 5.23 -6.76
C SER A 283 5.82 5.66 -5.35
N ASP A 284 5.20 6.82 -5.24
CA ASP A 284 4.67 7.39 -4.01
C ASP A 284 3.37 6.72 -3.49
N ILE A 285 2.82 5.72 -4.19
CA ILE A 285 1.59 5.01 -3.75
C ILE A 285 1.70 4.50 -2.32
N GLY A 286 2.88 3.99 -1.95
CA GLY A 286 3.19 3.46 -0.62
C GLY A 286 3.87 4.43 0.34
N ALA A 287 4.09 5.68 -0.07
CA ALA A 287 5.00 6.60 0.63
C ALA A 287 4.51 7.07 2.01
N GLY A 288 3.26 6.80 2.37
CA GLY A 288 2.67 7.40 3.56
C GLY A 288 2.24 8.82 3.27
N GLY A 289 2.76 9.76 4.06
CA GLY A 289 2.50 11.17 3.83
C GLY A 289 1.54 11.82 4.80
N ARG A 290 1.00 11.12 5.81
CA ARG A 290 0.17 11.75 6.86
C ARG A 290 1.01 12.46 7.92
N VAL A 291 0.39 13.46 8.55
CA VAL A 291 0.92 14.19 9.70
C VAL A 291 -0.15 14.29 10.79
N ALA A 292 0.25 14.20 12.05
CA ALA A 292 -0.59 14.47 13.21
C ALA A 292 0.19 15.32 14.23
N PHE A 293 -0.52 16.17 14.98
CA PHE A 293 0.04 16.87 16.14
C PHE A 293 -0.42 16.17 17.41
N ASP A 294 0.40 16.22 18.46
CA ASP A 294 -0.08 15.92 19.81
C ASP A 294 -0.41 17.21 20.59
N TYR A 295 -0.77 17.02 21.85
CA TYR A 295 -1.08 18.11 22.79
C TYR A 295 0.13 18.57 23.60
N GLU A 296 1.33 18.11 23.24
CA GLU A 296 2.59 18.38 23.94
C GLU A 296 3.60 19.17 23.10
N GLY A 297 3.26 19.51 21.86
CA GLY A 297 4.10 20.31 20.98
C GLY A 297 4.98 19.49 20.05
N HIS A 298 4.53 18.28 19.69
CA HIS A 298 5.21 17.44 18.72
C HIS A 298 4.40 17.28 17.44
N LEU A 299 5.13 17.02 16.36
CA LEU A 299 4.62 16.66 15.05
C LEU A 299 5.05 15.22 14.76
N PHE A 300 4.07 14.38 14.49
CA PHE A 300 4.24 13.02 14.01
C PHE A 300 4.01 12.96 12.51
N PHE A 301 4.83 12.19 11.79
CA PHE A 301 4.66 12.01 10.35
C PHE A 301 5.02 10.58 9.92
N SER A 302 4.25 10.06 8.97
CA SER A 302 4.41 8.70 8.48
C SER A 302 5.20 8.66 7.17
N ILE A 303 6.17 7.75 7.08
CA ILE A 303 6.86 7.40 5.83
C ILE A 303 6.71 5.90 5.62
N GLY A 304 5.94 5.52 4.61
CA GLY A 304 5.72 4.11 4.27
C GLY A 304 6.85 3.51 3.42
N ALA A 305 6.59 2.30 2.93
CA ALA A 305 7.32 1.53 1.93
C ALA A 305 7.90 2.35 0.77
N ARG A 306 9.21 2.66 0.74
CA ARG A 306 9.83 3.41 -0.38
C ARG A 306 10.55 2.56 -1.43
N SER A 307 10.95 1.34 -1.09
CA SER A 307 11.70 0.48 -2.01
C SER A 307 10.80 -0.04 -3.16
N PRO A 308 11.32 -0.22 -4.39
CA PRO A 308 10.62 -0.93 -5.46
C PRO A 308 10.09 -2.31 -5.05
N ASN A 309 10.77 -2.96 -4.10
CA ASN A 309 10.36 -4.25 -3.56
C ASN A 309 9.54 -4.15 -2.25
N THR A 310 9.16 -2.94 -1.79
CA THR A 310 8.34 -2.59 -0.61
C THR A 310 8.73 -3.18 0.75
N MET A 311 9.70 -4.09 0.78
CA MET A 311 10.11 -4.87 1.95
C MET A 311 11.48 -4.43 2.47
N SER A 312 12.41 -4.10 1.56
CA SER A 312 13.79 -3.75 1.93
C SER A 312 13.86 -2.44 2.71
N GLY A 313 14.62 -2.46 3.80
CA GLY A 313 14.96 -1.29 4.61
C GLY A 313 13.89 -0.87 5.62
N VAL A 314 12.70 -1.47 5.60
CA VAL A 314 11.60 -1.14 6.54
C VAL A 314 12.02 -1.34 7.99
N GLN A 315 12.77 -2.41 8.28
CA GLN A 315 13.26 -2.72 9.62
C GLN A 315 14.59 -2.06 9.95
N ASP A 316 15.27 -1.49 8.96
CA ASP A 316 16.54 -0.79 9.13
C ASP A 316 16.30 0.57 9.76
N LEU A 317 16.90 0.82 10.93
CA LEU A 317 16.75 2.07 11.67
C LEU A 317 17.57 3.21 11.06
N ALA A 318 18.57 2.91 10.22
CA ALA A 318 19.35 3.93 9.52
C ALA A 318 18.60 4.53 8.32
N LEU A 319 17.42 4.00 7.98
CA LEU A 319 16.63 4.39 6.82
C LEU A 319 15.29 5.02 7.23
N PRO A 320 14.86 6.10 6.55
CA PRO A 320 13.70 6.89 6.97
C PRO A 320 12.34 6.26 6.64
N TRP A 321 12.30 5.16 5.90
CA TRP A 321 11.03 4.59 5.43
C TRP A 321 10.57 3.37 6.23
N GLY A 322 9.27 3.13 6.15
CA GLY A 322 8.58 2.13 6.96
C GLY A 322 8.52 2.50 8.45
N LYS A 323 8.41 3.81 8.73
CA LYS A 323 8.49 4.41 10.06
C LYS A 323 7.35 5.41 10.28
N VAL A 324 6.98 5.60 11.54
CA VAL A 324 6.42 6.87 12.01
C VAL A 324 7.54 7.60 12.74
N HIS A 325 7.66 8.89 12.48
CA HIS A 325 8.66 9.76 13.10
C HIS A 325 7.98 10.79 14.00
N ARG A 326 8.71 11.28 15.02
CA ARG A 326 8.31 12.36 15.92
C ARG A 326 9.39 13.44 15.98
N VAL A 327 8.99 14.70 15.82
CA VAL A 327 9.83 15.88 16.02
C VAL A 327 9.09 16.97 16.79
N ASN A 328 9.79 17.98 17.29
CA ASN A 328 9.17 19.23 17.74
C ASN A 328 8.57 20.01 16.56
N LEU A 329 7.70 20.98 16.84
CA LEU A 329 7.02 21.78 15.79
C LEU A 329 7.99 22.53 14.87
N ASP A 330 9.22 22.82 15.32
CA ASP A 330 10.28 23.47 14.53
C ASP A 330 11.20 22.49 13.80
N GLY A 331 10.96 21.17 13.92
CA GLY A 331 11.77 20.11 13.33
C GLY A 331 12.94 19.63 14.19
N SER A 332 13.19 20.24 15.35
CA SER A 332 14.20 19.74 16.29
C SER A 332 13.78 18.39 16.89
N ILE A 333 14.77 17.58 17.29
CA ILE A 333 14.53 16.23 17.82
C ILE A 333 14.20 16.29 19.32
N PRO A 334 13.07 15.73 19.78
CA PRO A 334 12.78 15.53 21.20
C PRO A 334 13.81 14.59 21.84
N GLU A 335 14.39 14.99 22.99
CA GLU A 335 15.44 14.22 23.67
C GLU A 335 14.97 12.84 24.17
N ASP A 336 13.66 12.66 24.35
CA ASP A 336 13.01 11.43 24.81
C ASP A 336 12.56 10.52 23.66
N ASN A 337 12.92 10.82 22.40
CA ASN A 337 12.70 9.89 21.29
C ASN A 337 13.44 8.55 21.54
N PRO A 338 12.87 7.41 21.14
CA PRO A 338 13.32 6.08 21.56
C PRO A 338 14.71 5.67 21.02
N TYR A 339 15.22 6.38 20.01
CA TYR A 339 16.48 6.06 19.33
C TYR A 339 17.51 7.19 19.38
N VAL A 340 17.30 8.22 20.20
CA VAL A 340 18.23 9.35 20.30
C VAL A 340 19.62 8.87 20.75
N GLY A 341 20.63 9.20 19.95
CA GLY A 341 22.02 8.89 20.26
C GLY A 341 22.45 7.46 19.94
N ASP A 342 21.63 6.67 19.24
CA ASP A 342 22.07 5.43 18.62
C ASP A 342 22.68 5.72 17.24
N ASP A 343 23.99 5.49 17.09
CA ASP A 343 24.73 5.71 15.84
C ASP A 343 24.20 4.91 14.64
N ASN A 344 23.32 3.93 14.86
CA ASN A 344 22.73 3.08 13.81
C ASN A 344 21.25 3.39 13.55
N ALA A 345 20.71 4.45 14.15
CA ALA A 345 19.32 4.84 14.02
C ALA A 345 19.15 6.32 13.69
N LEU A 346 18.04 6.66 13.05
CA LEU A 346 17.63 8.05 12.90
C LEU A 346 16.91 8.48 14.19
N ASP A 347 17.41 9.54 14.83
CA ASP A 347 16.90 10.02 16.12
C ASP A 347 15.40 10.42 16.07
N SER A 348 14.86 10.73 14.89
CA SER A 348 13.46 11.11 14.71
C SER A 348 12.49 9.92 14.73
N ILE A 349 12.97 8.68 14.67
CA ILE A 349 12.09 7.50 14.61
C ILE A 349 11.30 7.38 15.91
N TRP A 350 9.97 7.28 15.78
CA TRP A 350 9.06 6.96 16.87
C TRP A 350 8.69 5.48 16.87
N SER A 351 8.34 4.93 15.72
CA SER A 351 8.04 3.51 15.52
C SER A 351 8.52 3.01 14.16
N ARG A 352 8.60 1.70 13.98
CA ARG A 352 9.04 1.05 12.75
C ARG A 352 8.16 -0.13 12.35
N GLY A 353 8.42 -0.68 11.17
CA GLY A 353 7.72 -1.87 10.69
C GLY A 353 6.40 -1.55 10.03
N HIS A 354 6.30 -0.39 9.38
CA HIS A 354 5.12 0.04 8.65
C HIS A 354 5.26 -0.23 7.15
N ARG A 355 4.18 -0.70 6.51
CA ARG A 355 4.13 -0.94 5.07
C ARG A 355 3.68 0.28 4.30
N SER A 356 2.46 0.75 4.54
CA SER A 356 1.88 1.84 3.76
C SER A 356 0.85 2.61 4.60
N PRO A 357 1.31 3.44 5.56
CA PRO A 357 0.42 4.26 6.37
C PRO A 357 -0.46 5.16 5.51
N GLN A 358 -1.73 5.31 5.84
CA GLN A 358 -2.69 6.16 5.11
C GLN A 358 -3.47 7.08 6.04
N GLY A 359 -3.72 6.66 7.28
CA GLY A 359 -4.29 7.48 8.35
C GLY A 359 -3.28 7.64 9.48
N LEU A 360 -3.26 8.82 10.08
CA LEU A 360 -2.51 9.13 11.30
C LEU A 360 -3.24 10.26 12.01
N GLU A 361 -3.60 10.07 13.28
CA GLU A 361 -4.33 11.06 14.08
C GLU A 361 -4.08 10.83 15.56
N THR A 362 -4.00 11.92 16.33
CA THR A 362 -3.94 11.82 17.79
C THR A 362 -5.35 11.80 18.36
N ASN A 363 -5.66 10.79 19.17
CA ASN A 363 -6.94 10.70 19.85
C ASN A 363 -7.08 11.87 20.86
N PRO A 364 -8.09 12.75 20.72
CA PRO A 364 -8.23 13.92 21.58
C PRO A 364 -8.61 13.61 23.03
N LEU A 365 -9.06 12.40 23.31
CA LEU A 365 -9.49 11.99 24.65
C LEU A 365 -8.39 11.25 25.41
N SER A 366 -7.66 10.37 24.72
CA SER A 366 -6.60 9.54 25.34
C SER A 366 -5.19 10.08 25.12
N GLY A 367 -4.98 10.91 24.10
CA GLY A 367 -3.63 11.33 23.65
C GLY A 367 -2.89 10.24 22.87
N GLU A 368 -3.51 9.08 22.63
CA GLU A 368 -2.90 7.99 21.87
C GLU A 368 -2.79 8.36 20.38
N LEU A 369 -1.67 8.03 19.75
CA LEU A 369 -1.51 8.16 18.31
C LEU A 369 -2.11 6.94 17.62
N TRP A 370 -3.10 7.13 16.75
CA TRP A 370 -3.74 6.07 15.99
C TRP A 370 -3.28 6.16 14.54
N GLY A 371 -2.98 5.00 13.94
CA GLY A 371 -2.55 4.90 12.54
C GLY A 371 -3.30 3.80 11.80
N THR A 372 -3.59 4.03 10.53
CA THR A 372 -4.06 2.98 9.61
C THR A 372 -3.06 2.77 8.50
N GLU A 373 -2.94 1.54 8.02
CA GLU A 373 -2.07 1.24 6.90
C GLU A 373 -2.62 0.15 5.99
N HIS A 374 -2.26 0.22 4.71
CA HIS A 374 -2.59 -0.83 3.76
C HIS A 374 -1.60 -1.99 3.88
N GLY A 375 -2.14 -3.19 4.07
CA GLY A 375 -1.45 -4.45 3.88
C GLY A 375 -1.19 -4.75 2.39
N PRO A 376 -0.56 -5.88 2.07
CA PRO A 376 -0.38 -6.34 0.70
C PRO A 376 -1.72 -6.76 0.07
N ARG A 377 -1.95 -8.05 -0.18
CA ARG A 377 -3.30 -8.52 -0.51
C ARG A 377 -4.02 -8.84 0.79
N GLY A 378 -4.89 -7.92 1.20
CA GLY A 378 -5.48 -7.90 2.53
C GLY A 378 -4.45 -7.58 3.62
N GLY A 379 -4.87 -7.69 4.88
CA GLY A 379 -4.02 -7.37 6.03
C GLY A 379 -3.86 -5.88 6.29
N ASP A 380 -4.88 -5.09 5.95
CA ASP A 380 -4.95 -3.70 6.37
C ASP A 380 -5.09 -3.63 7.89
N GLU A 381 -4.45 -2.64 8.50
CA GLU A 381 -4.32 -2.54 9.96
C GLU A 381 -4.84 -1.22 10.49
N LEU A 382 -5.36 -1.28 11.72
CA LEU A 382 -5.57 -0.14 12.60
C LEU A 382 -4.73 -0.36 13.85
N ASN A 383 -3.83 0.56 14.12
CA ASN A 383 -2.78 0.44 15.13
C ASN A 383 -2.83 1.62 16.10
N ILE A 384 -2.62 1.34 17.39
CA ILE A 384 -2.19 2.34 18.36
C ILE A 384 -0.67 2.40 18.27
N ILE A 385 -0.13 3.57 17.91
CA ILE A 385 1.28 3.80 17.60
C ILE A 385 2.05 4.20 18.86
N GLU A 386 2.92 3.32 19.33
CA GLU A 386 3.65 3.45 20.60
C GLU A 386 5.15 3.72 20.36
N SER A 387 5.78 4.39 21.33
CA SER A 387 7.21 4.70 21.31
C SER A 387 8.07 3.42 21.22
N GLY A 388 8.98 3.39 20.25
CA GLY A 388 9.86 2.25 19.99
C GLY A 388 9.16 1.01 19.43
N GLY A 389 7.86 1.10 19.12
CA GLY A 389 7.05 -0.01 18.62
C GLY A 389 7.55 -0.55 17.28
N ASN A 390 7.45 -1.87 17.11
CA ASN A 390 7.70 -2.55 15.84
C ASN A 390 6.43 -3.23 15.34
N TYR A 391 5.83 -2.65 14.30
CA TYR A 391 4.56 -3.08 13.70
C TYR A 391 4.72 -4.22 12.69
N GLY A 392 5.91 -4.82 12.67
CA GLY A 392 6.09 -6.16 12.11
C GLY A 392 6.40 -6.20 10.63
N TRP A 393 5.90 -5.29 9.78
CA TRP A 393 6.16 -5.38 8.34
C TRP A 393 7.67 -5.34 8.02
N PRO A 394 8.19 -6.15 7.09
CA PRO A 394 7.57 -7.30 6.42
C PRO A 394 7.82 -8.65 7.14
N LEU A 395 8.34 -8.64 8.37
CA LEU A 395 8.59 -9.84 9.19
C LEU A 395 7.29 -10.51 9.65
N HIS A 396 6.23 -9.71 9.80
CA HIS A 396 4.87 -10.15 10.11
C HIS A 396 3.87 -9.40 9.22
N SER A 397 2.81 -10.09 8.80
CA SER A 397 1.73 -9.54 7.99
C SER A 397 0.49 -10.39 8.17
N LEU A 398 -0.66 -9.74 8.36
CA LEU A 398 -1.97 -10.42 8.33
C LEU A 398 -2.43 -10.73 6.89
N GLY A 399 -1.83 -10.05 5.91
CA GLY A 399 -2.05 -10.26 4.48
C GLY A 399 -1.05 -11.20 3.83
N ILE A 400 -1.27 -11.49 2.55
CA ILE A 400 -0.41 -12.33 1.71
C ILE A 400 0.18 -11.52 0.55
N ASN A 401 1.22 -12.04 -0.11
CA ASN A 401 1.67 -11.46 -1.36
C ASN A 401 0.53 -11.50 -2.40
N TYR A 402 0.54 -10.56 -3.34
CA TYR A 402 -0.44 -10.57 -4.42
C TYR A 402 -0.36 -11.81 -5.31
N SER A 403 0.71 -12.61 -5.23
CA SER A 403 0.86 -13.94 -5.84
C SER A 403 0.18 -15.08 -5.06
N GLY A 404 -0.28 -14.81 -3.84
CA GLY A 404 -0.95 -15.79 -2.98
C GLY A 404 -0.03 -16.47 -1.97
N SER A 405 1.29 -16.33 -2.16
CA SER A 405 2.27 -16.81 -1.18
C SER A 405 2.26 -15.96 0.09
N GLU A 406 2.65 -16.58 1.20
CA GLU A 406 2.85 -15.86 2.46
C GLU A 406 3.89 -14.75 2.28
N VAL A 407 3.71 -13.66 3.03
CA VAL A 407 4.74 -12.64 3.18
C VAL A 407 5.83 -13.24 4.06
N ASN A 408 6.97 -13.57 3.45
CA ASN A 408 8.11 -14.10 4.16
C ASN A 408 9.34 -13.26 3.85
N TYR A 409 9.85 -12.54 4.85
CA TYR A 409 11.03 -11.71 4.76
C TYR A 409 12.03 -12.10 5.85
N GLY A 410 12.88 -13.07 5.53
CA GLY A 410 13.88 -13.60 6.46
C GLY A 410 13.81 -15.10 6.57
#